data_AF-A0AAD9XGM9-F1
#
_entry.id   AF-A0AAD9XGM9-F1
#
_cell.length_a   1.000
_cell.length_b   1.000
_cell.length_c   1.000
_cell.angle_alpha   90.00
_cell.angle_beta   90.00
_cell.angle_gamma   90.00
#
_symmetry.space_group_name_H-M   'P 1'
#
loop_
_entity.id
_entity.type
_entity.pdbx_description
1 polymer ?
#
loop_
_entity_poly.entity_id
_entity_poly.type
_entity_poly.pdbx_seq_one_letter_code
_entity_poly.pdbx_strand_id
1 'polypeptide(L)'
;MTVSNPKSQNEFRTIVAETIVLHGLHFSFVEWSGVRKMIGYCTDEFHMVSRNTAKADVLSLYGIEKTKVNTLLEEAPGRICLTSDLWTSIATDDGLKEIEGFVHKVRESVKYARASQTRKQKFIECIKRVHLDSKRGLRQDVPTIWNSTYLMLDSAIYYRLAWTALELADSNYKHFPSESEWENVEKFYKFLRHFYDTTNLFLGTKYPTFYHLFALM
;
A
#
# COMPACT_ATOMS: atom_id res chain seq x y z
N MET A 1 38.37 -34.35 -9.87
CA MET A 1 38.16 -33.82 -8.51
C MET A 1 37.67 -32.39 -8.68
N THR A 2 36.37 -32.15 -8.53
CA THR A 2 35.83 -30.79 -8.57
C THR A 2 36.19 -30.11 -7.27
N VAL A 3 37.04 -29.07 -7.35
CA VAL A 3 37.38 -28.20 -6.24
C VAL A 3 36.09 -27.49 -5.82
N SER A 4 35.41 -28.02 -4.79
CA SER A 4 34.32 -27.30 -4.15
C SER A 4 34.91 -26.06 -3.49
N ASN A 5 34.45 -24.87 -3.89
CA ASN A 5 34.87 -23.61 -3.27
C ASN A 5 34.70 -23.73 -1.74
N PRO A 6 35.72 -23.45 -0.91
CA PRO A 6 35.59 -23.58 0.53
C PRO A 6 34.50 -22.63 1.04
N LYS A 7 33.51 -23.20 1.72
CA LYS A 7 32.41 -22.44 2.32
C LYS A 7 32.99 -21.40 3.28
N SER A 8 32.53 -20.16 3.20
CA SER A 8 33.03 -19.08 4.05
C SER A 8 31.97 -18.55 5.02
N GLN A 9 32.41 -18.04 6.16
CA GLN A 9 31.51 -17.39 7.13
C GLN A 9 30.76 -16.19 6.51
N ASN A 10 31.41 -15.45 5.59
CA ASN A 10 30.78 -14.32 4.92
C ASN A 10 29.68 -14.76 3.96
N GLU A 11 29.91 -15.82 3.19
CA GLU A 11 28.89 -16.40 2.30
C GLU A 11 27.70 -16.93 3.09
N PHE A 12 27.94 -17.59 4.23
CA PHE A 12 26.88 -17.99 5.16
C PHE A 12 26.05 -16.80 5.65
N ARG A 13 26.71 -15.69 6.02
CA ARG A 13 26.03 -14.44 6.45
C ARG A 13 25.21 -13.82 5.32
N THR A 14 25.72 -13.79 4.10
CA THR A 14 25.00 -13.31 2.92
C THR A 14 23.74 -14.11 2.69
N ILE A 15 23.82 -15.45 2.69
CA ILE A 15 22.66 -16.34 2.52
C ILE A 15 21.62 -16.10 3.62
N VAL A 16 22.06 -15.90 4.87
CA VAL A 16 21.15 -15.58 5.99
C VAL A 16 20.45 -14.23 5.77
N ALA A 17 21.18 -13.19 5.34
CA ALA A 17 20.61 -11.88 5.04
C ALA A 17 19.62 -11.93 3.87
N GLU A 18 19.98 -12.63 2.78
CA GLU A 18 19.11 -12.87 1.63
C GLU A 18 17.85 -13.63 2.03
N THR A 19 17.97 -14.67 2.85
CA THR A 19 16.81 -15.45 3.35
C THR A 19 15.86 -14.57 4.16
N ILE A 20 16.40 -13.69 5.01
CA ILE A 20 15.61 -12.73 5.80
C ILE A 20 14.83 -11.79 4.89
N VAL A 21 15.49 -11.24 3.86
CA VAL A 21 14.87 -10.32 2.90
C VAL A 21 13.83 -11.04 2.03
N LEU A 22 14.21 -12.17 1.43
CA LEU A 22 13.39 -12.96 0.50
C LEU A 22 12.09 -13.42 1.13
N HIS A 23 12.10 -13.76 2.42
CA HIS A 23 10.95 -14.29 3.14
C HIS A 23 10.34 -13.30 4.14
N GLY A 24 10.83 -12.06 4.20
CA GLY A 24 10.32 -11.02 5.11
C GLY A 24 10.40 -11.42 6.59
N LEU A 25 11.45 -12.13 6.99
CA LEU A 25 11.56 -12.68 8.34
C LEU A 25 11.98 -11.60 9.34
N HIS A 26 11.45 -11.68 10.57
CA HIS A 26 11.94 -10.82 11.65
C HIS A 26 13.41 -11.16 11.98
N PHE A 27 14.24 -10.16 12.29
CA PHE A 27 15.68 -10.37 12.58
C PHE A 27 15.95 -11.34 13.73
N SER A 28 14.99 -11.60 14.62
CA SER A 28 15.13 -12.63 15.66
C SER A 28 15.16 -14.06 15.11
N PHE A 29 14.80 -14.28 13.85
CA PHE A 29 14.79 -15.58 13.17
C PHE A 29 16.09 -16.36 13.38
N VAL A 30 17.24 -15.68 13.27
CA VAL A 30 18.58 -16.28 13.44
C VAL A 30 18.86 -16.78 14.87
N GLU A 31 18.03 -16.38 15.84
CA GLU A 31 18.17 -16.74 17.25
C GLU A 31 17.17 -17.79 17.71
N TRP A 32 16.24 -18.20 16.84
CA TRP A 32 15.26 -19.22 17.19
C TRP A 32 15.93 -20.55 17.50
N SER A 33 15.51 -21.20 18.58
CA SER A 33 16.13 -22.43 19.09
C SER A 33 16.08 -23.56 18.06
N GLY A 34 14.98 -23.70 17.31
CA GLY A 34 14.85 -24.68 16.23
C GLY A 34 15.80 -24.40 15.06
N VAL A 35 15.93 -23.13 14.66
CA VAL A 35 16.82 -22.71 13.57
C VAL A 35 18.28 -22.96 13.93
N ARG A 36 18.70 -22.58 15.15
CA ARG A 36 20.06 -22.85 15.63
C ARG A 36 20.37 -24.33 15.73
N LYS A 37 19.43 -25.15 16.21
CA LYS A 37 19.57 -26.62 16.23
C LYS A 37 19.70 -27.19 14.83
N MET A 38 18.88 -26.72 13.89
CA MET A 38 18.93 -27.16 12.49
C MET A 38 20.26 -26.79 11.84
N ILE A 39 20.73 -25.55 12.01
CA ILE A 39 22.01 -25.10 11.44
C ILE A 39 23.17 -25.87 12.08
N GLY A 40 23.19 -26.01 13.41
CA GLY A 40 24.21 -26.80 14.12
C GLY A 40 24.20 -28.28 13.74
N TYR A 41 23.04 -28.85 13.42
CA TYR A 41 22.97 -30.21 12.87
C TYR A 41 23.62 -30.29 11.47
N CYS A 42 23.48 -29.25 10.66
CA CYS A 42 24.03 -29.21 9.30
C CYS A 42 25.53 -28.89 9.27
N THR A 43 26.03 -28.05 10.20
CA THR A 43 27.44 -27.67 10.28
C THR A 43 27.78 -26.97 11.60
N ASP A 44 28.92 -27.34 12.17
CA ASP A 44 29.53 -26.69 13.34
C ASP A 44 30.62 -25.66 12.95
N GLU A 45 30.90 -25.52 11.65
CA GLU A 45 32.02 -24.71 11.12
C GLU A 45 31.74 -23.20 11.15
N PHE A 46 30.47 -22.79 11.27
CA PHE A 46 30.08 -21.38 11.20
C PHE A 46 29.62 -20.82 12.54
N HIS A 47 30.04 -19.59 12.80
CA HIS A 47 29.53 -18.84 13.94
C HIS A 47 28.07 -18.44 13.69
N MET A 48 27.23 -18.70 14.70
CA MET A 48 25.82 -18.33 14.67
C MET A 48 25.66 -16.81 14.57
N VAL A 49 24.81 -16.38 13.63
CA VAL A 49 24.54 -14.97 13.40
C VAL A 49 23.69 -14.41 14.53
N SER A 50 24.07 -13.25 15.08
CA SER A 50 23.27 -12.52 16.07
C SER A 50 22.22 -11.65 15.38
N ARG A 51 21.15 -11.26 16.09
CA ARG A 51 20.16 -10.30 15.57
C ARG A 51 20.81 -9.01 15.04
N ASN A 52 21.80 -8.48 15.77
CA ASN A 52 22.47 -7.23 15.41
C ASN A 52 23.33 -7.39 14.15
N THR A 53 24.02 -8.52 14.02
CA THR A 53 24.80 -8.86 12.83
C THR A 53 23.88 -9.04 11.62
N ALA A 54 22.78 -9.77 11.76
CA ALA A 54 21.80 -9.94 10.69
C ALA A 54 21.22 -8.60 10.21
N LYS A 55 20.88 -7.71 11.15
CA LYS A 55 20.44 -6.34 10.82
C LYS A 55 21.50 -5.56 10.05
N ALA A 56 22.76 -5.58 10.50
CA ALA A 56 23.85 -4.89 9.83
C ALA A 56 24.09 -5.44 8.41
N ASP A 57 24.02 -6.76 8.23
CA ASP A 57 24.22 -7.42 6.94
C ASP A 57 23.09 -7.09 5.96
N VAL A 58 21.83 -7.10 6.41
CA VAL A 58 20.68 -6.69 5.59
C VAL A 58 20.77 -5.22 5.20
N LEU A 59 21.19 -4.33 6.10
CA LEU A 59 21.40 -2.91 5.78
C LEU A 59 22.53 -2.72 4.75
N SER A 60 23.60 -3.50 4.85
CA SER A 60 24.70 -3.49 3.87
C SER A 60 24.22 -3.99 2.51
N LEU A 61 23.44 -5.08 2.48
CA LEU A 61 22.86 -5.63 1.25
C LEU A 61 21.96 -4.59 0.56
N TYR A 62 21.10 -3.93 1.34
CA TYR A 62 20.27 -2.82 0.83
C TYR A 62 21.12 -1.69 0.23
N GLY A 63 22.21 -1.28 0.90
CA GLY A 63 23.10 -0.23 0.39
C GLY A 63 23.74 -0.59 -0.96
N ILE A 64 24.12 -1.86 -1.14
CA ILE A 64 24.66 -2.38 -2.40
C ILE A 64 23.57 -2.34 -3.49
N GLU A 65 22.40 -2.90 -3.23
CA GLU A 65 21.30 -2.94 -4.21
C GLU A 65 20.81 -1.54 -4.57
N LYS A 66 20.74 -0.61 -3.61
CA LYS A 66 20.41 0.79 -3.84
C LYS A 66 21.39 1.45 -4.82
N THR A 67 22.69 1.22 -4.64
CA THR A 67 23.72 1.76 -5.53
C THR A 67 23.55 1.21 -6.95
N LYS A 68 23.32 -0.10 -7.09
CA LYS A 68 23.08 -0.74 -8.40
C LYS A 68 21.87 -0.14 -9.10
N VAL A 69 20.75 -0.02 -8.39
CA VAL A 69 19.52 0.57 -8.92
C VAL A 69 19.79 2.00 -9.37
N ASN A 70 20.45 2.83 -8.55
CA ASN A 70 20.78 4.21 -8.91
C ASN A 70 21.63 4.29 -10.19
N THR A 71 22.66 3.47 -10.33
CA THR A 71 23.47 3.43 -11.56
C THR A 71 22.63 3.06 -12.78
N LEU A 72 21.76 2.06 -12.67
CA LEU A 72 20.85 1.66 -13.75
C LEU A 72 19.85 2.77 -14.11
N LEU A 73 19.41 3.57 -13.14
CA LEU A 73 18.53 4.72 -13.38
C LEU A 73 19.26 5.87 -14.08
N GLU A 74 20.54 6.11 -13.77
CA GLU A 74 21.37 7.14 -14.41
C GLU A 74 21.69 6.81 -15.88
N GLU A 75 21.87 5.52 -16.20
CA GLU A 75 22.20 5.05 -17.56
C GLU A 75 20.99 4.96 -18.50
N ALA A 76 19.77 5.04 -17.96
CA ALA A 76 18.56 4.79 -18.73
C ALA A 76 18.10 6.01 -19.56
N PRO A 77 17.86 5.86 -20.88
CA PRO A 77 17.43 6.94 -21.73
C PRO A 77 15.94 7.26 -21.54
N GLY A 78 15.64 8.45 -21.01
CA GLY A 78 14.28 8.98 -20.86
C GLY A 78 13.89 9.25 -19.41
N ARG A 79 12.61 9.57 -19.18
CA ARG A 79 12.07 9.79 -17.82
C ARG A 79 11.61 8.46 -17.24
N ILE A 80 12.27 7.99 -16.18
CA ILE A 80 11.83 6.83 -15.39
C ILE A 80 10.95 7.33 -14.25
N CYS A 81 9.78 6.70 -14.08
CA CYS A 81 8.89 6.95 -12.96
C CYS A 81 8.81 5.67 -12.12
N LEU A 82 9.18 5.78 -10.84
CA LEU A 82 9.06 4.71 -9.84
C LEU A 82 7.95 5.08 -8.86
N THR A 83 7.10 4.13 -8.46
CA THR A 83 6.04 4.36 -7.48
C THR A 83 6.18 3.39 -6.32
N SER A 84 6.58 3.90 -5.15
CA SER A 84 6.64 3.13 -3.90
C SER A 84 5.29 3.19 -3.17
N ASP A 85 4.80 2.05 -2.70
CA ASP A 85 3.61 1.93 -1.83
C ASP A 85 3.86 2.61 -0.46
N LEU A 86 3.42 3.86 -0.32
CA LEU A 86 3.70 4.71 0.85
C LEU A 86 2.45 5.03 1.66
N TRP A 87 1.54 4.07 1.84
CA TRP A 87 0.26 4.36 2.49
C TRP A 87 0.35 4.50 4.03
N THR A 88 1.37 3.93 4.69
CA THR A 88 1.57 4.06 6.16
C THR A 88 2.44 5.25 6.59
N SER A 89 2.97 6.05 5.64
CA SER A 89 3.92 7.14 5.90
C SER A 89 3.34 8.54 5.58
N ILE A 90 2.01 8.67 5.50
CA ILE A 90 1.30 9.88 5.05
C ILE A 90 1.60 11.14 5.90
N ALA A 91 2.16 11.00 7.11
CA ALA A 91 2.27 12.09 8.08
C ALA A 91 3.44 13.09 7.86
N THR A 92 4.36 12.91 6.90
CA THR A 92 5.62 13.69 6.86
C THR A 92 5.89 14.51 5.59
N ASP A 93 5.07 14.42 4.54
CA ASP A 93 5.28 15.17 3.29
C ASP A 93 4.12 16.13 3.01
N ASP A 94 4.42 17.40 2.70
CA ASP A 94 3.42 18.46 2.53
C ASP A 94 2.52 18.24 1.30
N GLY A 95 3.03 17.60 0.24
CA GLY A 95 2.22 17.20 -0.91
C GLY A 95 1.22 16.08 -0.61
N LEU A 96 1.55 15.19 0.33
CA LEU A 96 0.68 14.08 0.75
C LEU A 96 -0.41 14.54 1.73
N LYS A 97 -0.18 15.62 2.50
CA LYS A 97 -1.19 16.23 3.37
C LYS A 97 -2.36 16.82 2.59
N GLU A 98 -2.12 17.38 1.40
CA GLU A 98 -3.20 17.89 0.55
C GLU A 98 -4.12 16.74 0.10
N ILE A 99 -3.52 15.62 -0.33
CA ILE A 99 -4.25 14.40 -0.69
C ILE A 99 -5.03 13.85 0.50
N GLU A 100 -4.38 13.75 1.66
CA GLU A 100 -5.03 13.32 2.90
C GLU A 100 -6.24 14.19 3.23
N GLY A 101 -6.14 15.52 3.07
CA GLY A 101 -7.19 16.47 3.37
C GLY A 101 -8.50 16.21 2.63
N PHE A 102 -8.45 16.17 1.29
CA PHE A 102 -9.68 15.96 0.51
C PHE A 102 -10.20 14.52 0.60
N VAL A 103 -9.31 13.51 0.68
CA VAL A 103 -9.72 12.11 0.87
C VAL A 103 -10.39 11.93 2.23
N HIS A 104 -9.87 12.57 3.28
CA HIS A 104 -10.46 12.55 4.62
C HIS A 104 -11.88 13.14 4.61
N LYS A 105 -12.10 14.27 3.91
CA LYS A 105 -13.45 14.84 3.78
C LYS A 105 -14.42 13.86 3.14
N VAL A 106 -14.06 13.23 2.02
CA VAL A 106 -14.90 12.21 1.36
C VAL A 106 -15.21 11.05 2.32
N ARG A 107 -14.20 10.60 3.08
CA ARG A 107 -14.36 9.53 4.08
C ARG A 107 -15.36 9.91 5.16
N GLU A 108 -15.27 11.12 5.70
CA GLU A 108 -16.22 11.61 6.69
C GLU A 108 -17.62 11.83 6.11
N SER A 109 -17.75 12.20 4.83
CA SER A 109 -19.05 12.26 4.14
C SER A 109 -19.73 10.90 4.07
N VAL A 110 -19.00 9.87 3.64
CA VAL A 110 -19.50 8.49 3.57
C VAL A 110 -19.89 7.98 4.96
N LYS A 111 -19.04 8.23 5.96
CA LYS A 111 -19.32 7.89 7.36
C LYS A 111 -20.56 8.61 7.87
N TYR A 112 -20.72 9.90 7.58
CA TYR A 112 -21.90 10.69 7.96
C TYR A 112 -23.19 10.07 7.42
N ALA A 113 -23.25 9.81 6.11
CA ALA A 113 -24.44 9.24 5.47
C ALA A 113 -24.79 7.85 6.00
N ARG A 114 -23.79 7.08 6.45
CA ARG A 114 -23.97 5.71 6.96
C ARG A 114 -24.16 5.63 8.48
N ALA A 115 -23.91 6.71 9.22
CA ALA A 115 -23.89 6.71 10.68
C ALA A 115 -25.25 6.43 11.33
N SER A 116 -26.36 6.72 10.66
CA SER A 116 -27.70 6.44 11.18
C SER A 116 -28.73 6.24 10.07
N GLN A 117 -29.86 5.62 10.42
CA GLN A 117 -30.96 5.40 9.48
C GLN A 117 -31.53 6.73 8.95
N THR A 118 -31.62 7.76 9.79
CA THR A 118 -32.12 9.08 9.39
C THR A 118 -31.19 9.77 8.39
N ARG A 119 -29.88 9.75 8.63
CA ARG A 119 -28.89 10.34 7.71
C ARG A 119 -28.84 9.60 6.38
N LYS A 120 -28.92 8.26 6.43
CA LYS A 120 -29.02 7.41 5.25
C LYS A 120 -30.25 7.78 4.42
N GLN A 121 -31.41 7.97 5.06
CA GLN A 121 -32.64 8.31 4.36
C GLN A 121 -32.58 9.70 3.71
N LYS A 122 -32.03 10.70 4.41
CA LYS A 122 -31.79 12.04 3.84
C LYS A 122 -30.89 11.98 2.61
N PHE A 123 -29.80 11.22 2.66
CA PHE A 123 -28.92 11.06 1.51
C PHE A 123 -29.62 10.36 0.34
N ILE A 124 -30.42 9.31 0.60
CA ILE A 124 -31.25 8.65 -0.42
C ILE A 124 -32.25 9.63 -1.05
N GLU A 125 -32.84 10.53 -0.26
CA GLU A 125 -33.71 11.58 -0.78
C GLU A 125 -32.95 12.54 -1.70
N CYS A 126 -31.74 12.96 -1.32
CA CYS A 126 -30.87 13.76 -2.18
C CYS A 126 -30.53 13.04 -3.50
N ILE A 127 -30.18 11.74 -3.46
CA ILE A 127 -29.95 10.91 -4.65
C ILE A 127 -31.16 10.95 -5.58
N LYS A 128 -32.38 10.80 -5.05
CA LYS A 128 -33.62 10.85 -5.82
C LYS A 128 -33.88 12.22 -6.44
N ARG A 129 -33.62 13.31 -5.70
CA ARG A 129 -33.79 14.70 -6.17
C ARG A 129 -32.87 15.02 -7.36
N VAL A 130 -31.68 14.43 -7.40
CA VAL A 130 -30.73 14.60 -8.51
C VAL A 130 -30.84 13.47 -9.57
N HIS A 131 -31.89 12.66 -9.50
CA HIS A 131 -32.21 11.60 -10.46
C HIS A 131 -31.10 10.54 -10.67
N LEU A 132 -30.34 10.22 -9.62
CA LEU A 132 -29.30 9.18 -9.64
C LEU A 132 -29.83 7.81 -9.16
N ASP A 133 -29.18 6.74 -9.60
CA ASP A 133 -29.53 5.38 -9.15
C ASP A 133 -28.93 5.09 -7.76
N SER A 134 -29.78 4.73 -6.81
CA SER A 134 -29.37 4.34 -5.45
C SER A 134 -28.72 2.95 -5.35
N LYS A 135 -28.78 2.11 -6.40
CA LYS A 135 -28.30 0.71 -6.36
C LYS A 135 -26.78 0.55 -6.25
N ARG A 136 -25.99 1.53 -6.73
CA ARG A 136 -24.50 1.46 -6.68
C ARG A 136 -24.01 1.37 -5.23
N GLY A 137 -24.68 2.09 -4.33
CA GLY A 137 -24.40 2.10 -2.90
C GLY A 137 -23.06 2.76 -2.55
N LEU A 138 -22.92 3.22 -1.30
CA LEU A 138 -21.67 3.78 -0.79
C LEU A 138 -20.72 2.69 -0.32
N ARG A 139 -19.43 2.83 -0.64
CA ARG A 139 -18.35 1.96 -0.15
C ARG A 139 -17.60 2.63 0.99
N GLN A 140 -17.44 1.93 2.10
CA GLN A 140 -16.67 2.42 3.23
C GLN A 140 -15.18 2.15 3.01
N ASP A 141 -14.35 3.15 3.30
CA ASP A 141 -12.90 3.02 3.18
C ASP A 141 -12.30 2.27 4.36
N VAL A 142 -11.25 1.51 4.07
CA VAL A 142 -10.33 0.90 5.03
C VAL A 142 -8.98 1.60 4.84
N PRO A 143 -8.63 2.58 5.70
CA PRO A 143 -7.47 3.46 5.50
C PRO A 143 -6.10 2.79 5.58
N THR A 144 -6.00 1.47 5.43
CA THR A 144 -4.74 0.74 5.33
C THR A 144 -4.55 0.11 3.94
N ILE A 145 -5.54 0.26 3.04
CA ILE A 145 -5.55 -0.41 1.73
C ILE A 145 -6.07 0.56 0.66
N TRP A 146 -5.22 0.90 -0.32
CA TRP A 146 -5.58 1.83 -1.39
C TRP A 146 -6.74 1.31 -2.27
N ASN A 147 -6.93 -0.01 -2.40
CA ASN A 147 -8.07 -0.61 -3.11
C ASN A 147 -9.43 -0.20 -2.51
N SER A 148 -9.56 -0.17 -1.18
CA SER A 148 -10.81 0.28 -0.55
C SER A 148 -11.01 1.78 -0.69
N THR A 149 -9.91 2.55 -0.67
CA THR A 149 -9.96 4.00 -0.90
C THR A 149 -10.44 4.27 -2.32
N TYR A 150 -9.88 3.58 -3.33
CA TYR A 150 -10.34 3.64 -4.72
C TYR A 150 -11.85 3.37 -4.83
N LEU A 151 -12.34 2.27 -4.25
CA LEU A 151 -13.76 1.91 -4.29
C LEU A 151 -14.66 2.93 -3.54
N MET A 152 -14.18 3.52 -2.45
CA MET A 152 -14.87 4.62 -1.78
C MET A 152 -15.00 5.81 -2.73
N LEU A 153 -13.88 6.27 -3.31
CA LEU A 153 -13.86 7.42 -4.21
C LEU A 153 -14.73 7.18 -5.45
N ASP A 154 -14.68 5.99 -6.06
CA ASP A 154 -15.53 5.60 -7.18
C ASP A 154 -17.02 5.80 -6.85
N SER A 155 -17.46 5.26 -5.72
CA SER A 155 -18.85 5.40 -5.29
C SER A 155 -19.21 6.85 -4.91
N ALA A 156 -18.28 7.59 -4.29
CA ALA A 156 -18.52 8.95 -3.86
C ALA A 156 -18.63 9.93 -5.04
N ILE A 157 -17.76 9.79 -6.05
CA ILE A 157 -17.78 10.57 -7.28
C ILE A 157 -19.09 10.36 -8.03
N TYR A 158 -19.56 9.11 -8.14
CA TYR A 158 -20.86 8.82 -8.75
C TYR A 158 -22.02 9.61 -8.11
N TYR A 159 -21.94 9.86 -6.80
CA TYR A 159 -22.95 10.60 -6.04
C TYR A 159 -22.59 12.08 -5.78
N ARG A 160 -21.63 12.68 -6.50
CA ARG A 160 -21.18 14.08 -6.29
C ARG A 160 -22.33 15.07 -6.13
N LEU A 161 -23.29 15.05 -7.06
CA LEU A 161 -24.46 15.95 -7.01
C LEU A 161 -25.36 15.71 -5.78
N ALA A 162 -25.48 14.48 -5.32
CA ALA A 162 -26.26 14.16 -4.12
C ALA A 162 -25.57 14.67 -2.85
N TRP A 163 -24.23 14.71 -2.81
CA TRP A 163 -23.46 15.31 -1.71
C TRP A 163 -23.66 16.82 -1.64
N THR A 164 -23.63 17.52 -2.78
CA THR A 164 -23.94 18.96 -2.85
C THR A 164 -25.39 19.24 -2.41
N ALA A 165 -26.34 18.40 -2.83
CA ALA A 165 -27.73 18.52 -2.37
C ALA A 165 -27.86 18.27 -0.86
N LEU A 166 -27.07 17.35 -0.28
CA LEU A 166 -27.07 17.08 1.15
C LEU A 166 -26.48 18.23 1.97
N GLU A 167 -25.44 18.90 1.47
CA GLU A 167 -24.86 20.10 2.08
C GLU A 167 -25.92 21.20 2.26
N LEU A 168 -26.72 21.44 1.22
CA LEU A 168 -27.80 22.43 1.25
C LEU A 168 -28.97 22.00 2.14
N ALA A 169 -29.21 20.68 2.28
CA ALA A 169 -30.39 20.14 2.96
C ALA A 169 -30.18 19.83 4.45
N ASP A 170 -28.95 19.58 4.91
CA ASP A 170 -28.66 19.19 6.29
C ASP A 170 -27.52 20.00 6.90
N SER A 171 -27.89 20.96 7.75
CA SER A 171 -26.93 21.82 8.46
C SER A 171 -25.95 21.05 9.36
N ASN A 172 -26.22 19.78 9.69
CA ASN A 172 -25.32 18.93 10.49
C ASN A 172 -24.21 18.28 9.65
N TYR A 173 -24.29 18.34 8.32
CA TYR A 173 -23.26 17.80 7.43
C TYR A 173 -22.13 18.84 7.27
N LYS A 174 -21.04 18.67 8.04
CA LYS A 174 -19.96 19.67 8.14
C LYS A 174 -18.70 19.37 7.32
N HIS A 175 -18.48 18.11 6.95
CA HIS A 175 -17.27 17.66 6.27
C HIS A 175 -17.59 17.30 4.82
N PHE A 176 -17.83 18.33 4.01
CA PHE A 176 -18.07 18.21 2.57
C PHE A 176 -16.86 18.75 1.79
N PRO A 177 -16.46 18.10 0.68
CA PRO A 177 -15.45 18.65 -0.22
C PRO A 177 -15.96 19.87 -0.99
N SER A 178 -15.11 20.88 -1.19
CA SER A 178 -15.38 21.99 -2.10
C SER A 178 -15.36 21.55 -3.57
N GLU A 179 -15.81 22.41 -4.49
CA GLU A 179 -15.68 22.20 -5.94
C GLU A 179 -14.24 21.87 -6.36
N SER A 180 -13.25 22.65 -5.89
CA SER A 180 -11.83 22.41 -6.19
C SER A 180 -11.30 21.12 -5.59
N GLU A 181 -11.75 20.75 -4.38
CA GLU A 181 -11.39 19.48 -3.76
C GLU A 181 -11.99 18.30 -4.51
N TRP A 182 -13.21 18.42 -5.05
CA TRP A 182 -13.80 17.39 -5.91
C TRP A 182 -13.01 17.19 -7.22
N GLU A 183 -12.49 18.26 -7.82
CA GLU A 183 -11.59 18.12 -8.97
C GLU A 183 -10.32 17.34 -8.61
N ASN A 184 -9.76 17.60 -7.42
CA ASN A 184 -8.59 16.87 -6.93
C ASN A 184 -8.92 15.41 -6.59
N VAL A 185 -10.11 15.14 -6.02
CA VAL A 185 -10.64 13.78 -5.83
C VAL A 185 -10.72 13.04 -7.15
N GLU A 186 -11.22 13.66 -8.21
CA GLU A 186 -11.32 13.02 -9.54
C GLU A 186 -9.94 12.72 -10.15
N LYS A 187 -8.98 13.65 -10.02
CA LYS A 187 -7.59 13.42 -10.45
C LYS A 187 -6.97 12.24 -9.70
N PHE A 188 -7.15 12.20 -8.38
CA PHE A 188 -6.59 11.14 -7.54
C PHE A 188 -7.30 9.79 -7.77
N TYR A 189 -8.62 9.79 -7.96
CA TYR A 189 -9.37 8.60 -8.37
C TYR A 189 -8.86 8.03 -9.70
N LYS A 190 -8.63 8.88 -10.71
CA LYS A 190 -8.06 8.46 -11.99
C LYS A 190 -6.68 7.86 -11.80
N PHE A 191 -5.84 8.46 -10.97
CA PHE A 191 -4.54 7.91 -10.61
C PHE A 191 -4.67 6.50 -9.98
N LEU A 192 -5.48 6.35 -8.92
CA LEU A 192 -5.69 5.07 -8.24
C LEU A 192 -6.30 3.99 -9.14
N ARG A 193 -7.11 4.37 -10.13
CA ARG A 193 -7.72 3.44 -11.09
C ARG A 193 -6.68 2.61 -11.84
N HIS A 194 -5.53 3.20 -12.18
CA HIS A 194 -4.48 2.50 -12.92
C HIS A 194 -3.94 1.31 -12.11
N PHE A 195 -3.79 1.49 -10.80
CA PHE A 195 -3.37 0.44 -9.89
C PHE A 195 -4.48 -0.59 -9.65
N TYR A 196 -5.74 -0.14 -9.51
CA TYR A 196 -6.88 -1.02 -9.27
C TYR A 196 -7.12 -1.98 -10.44
N ASP A 197 -7.11 -1.46 -11.66
CA ASP A 197 -7.31 -2.25 -12.87
C ASP A 197 -6.16 -3.28 -13.04
N THR A 198 -4.93 -2.85 -12.77
CA THR A 198 -3.74 -3.73 -12.76
C THR A 198 -3.87 -4.83 -11.71
N THR A 199 -4.29 -4.51 -10.49
CA THR A 199 -4.46 -5.49 -9.42
C THR A 199 -5.53 -6.53 -9.76
N ASN A 200 -6.66 -6.13 -10.33
CA ASN A 200 -7.71 -7.07 -10.73
C ASN A 200 -7.30 -7.96 -11.91
N LEU A 201 -6.47 -7.44 -12.82
CA LEU A 201 -5.89 -8.24 -13.90
C LEU A 201 -5.01 -9.37 -13.33
N PHE A 202 -4.20 -9.09 -12.31
CA PHE A 202 -3.34 -10.09 -11.67
C PHE A 202 -4.11 -11.07 -10.78
N LEU A 203 -5.13 -10.60 -10.03
CA LEU A 203 -5.99 -11.47 -9.19
C LEU A 203 -6.88 -12.42 -10.00
N GLY A 204 -7.13 -12.13 -11.29
CA GLY A 204 -7.86 -13.01 -12.20
C GLY A 204 -7.06 -14.23 -12.70
N THR A 205 -5.78 -14.33 -12.36
CA THR A 205 -4.92 -15.46 -12.75
C THR A 205 -4.97 -16.57 -11.68
N LYS A 206 -5.14 -17.83 -12.12
CA LYS A 206 -5.45 -18.99 -11.26
C LYS A 206 -4.41 -19.37 -10.19
N TYR A 207 -3.30 -18.65 -10.06
CA TYR A 207 -2.23 -18.92 -9.09
C TYR A 207 -1.52 -17.63 -8.64
N PRO A 208 -1.97 -16.95 -7.58
CA PRO A 208 -1.21 -15.86 -7.00
C PRO A 208 -0.06 -16.44 -6.16
N THR A 209 1.11 -16.62 -6.77
CA THR A 209 2.33 -16.91 -6.01
C THR A 209 2.82 -15.65 -5.28
N PHE A 210 3.52 -15.84 -4.17
CA PHE A 210 4.04 -14.80 -3.26
C PHE A 210 4.82 -13.65 -3.94
N TYR A 211 5.30 -13.85 -5.17
CA TYR A 211 5.94 -12.84 -6.04
C TYR A 211 5.02 -11.67 -6.44
N HIS A 212 3.70 -11.84 -6.41
CA HIS A 212 2.75 -10.82 -6.90
C HIS A 212 2.55 -9.63 -5.95
N LEU A 213 3.06 -9.69 -4.73
CA LEU A 213 3.06 -8.55 -3.79
C LEU A 213 4.34 -7.71 -3.89
N PHE A 214 5.42 -8.24 -4.48
CA PHE A 214 6.71 -7.55 -4.59
C PHE A 214 6.87 -6.78 -5.93
N ALA A 215 6.04 -7.08 -6.93
CA ALA A 215 6.10 -6.47 -8.27
C ALA A 215 5.40 -5.10 -8.39
N LEU A 216 4.99 -4.50 -7.27
CA LEU A 216 4.46 -3.13 -7.19
C LEU A 216 5.36 -2.18 -6.39
N MET A 217 6.62 -2.57 -6.14
CA MET A 217 7.67 -1.66 -5.64
C MET A 217 8.40 -0.95 -6.77
#